data_AF-A0A446CWT8-F1
#
_entry.id   AF-A0A446CWT8-F1
#
_cell.length_a   1.000
_cell.length_b   1.000
_cell.length_c   1.000
_cell.angle_alpha   90.00
_cell.angle_beta   90.00
_cell.angle_gamma   90.00
#
_symmetry.space_group_name_H-M   'P 1'
#
loop_
_entity.id
_entity.type
_entity.pdbx_description
1 polymer ?
#
loop_
_entity_poly.entity_id
_entity_poly.type
_entity_poly.pdbx_seq_one_letter_code
_entity_poly.pdbx_strand_id
1 'polypeptide(L)'
;MNLDIAAMQLFNGISLFSILLLMAIGLAVVFGLMGVINMAHGELMAMGAYTTYLVSVAFQRWAPGWMDVYLFAAIPLAFLAAFAFGYLLERGFIRWFYNRPLDTLLATWGLSLILQQTYRSVFGAQEVSVPLASWLSGAWEPTPDLQFPLNRIFILGLTLLVAVGVYLLLYRSAWGLRVRAVTQNRAMAGAVGINTRRVDALTFALGSGLAGIAGCVFTMIGSTNPGTGQLYIVDSFIVVVFGGVQSLLGTAFSGLAIAQSQTTLEYLMSGSMAKVTILVLVILVLYFRPNGLFANKTRG
;
A
#
# COMPACT_ATOMS: atom_id res chain seq x y z
N MET A 1 15.09 -29.50 4.48
CA MET A 1 14.98 -28.26 3.69
C MET A 1 16.39 -27.88 3.31
N ASN A 2 16.74 -27.95 2.02
CA ASN A 2 18.08 -27.54 1.57
C ASN A 2 18.26 -26.05 1.88
N LEU A 3 19.49 -25.64 2.17
CA LEU A 3 19.81 -24.28 2.57
C LEU A 3 19.38 -23.26 1.49
N ASP A 4 19.45 -23.67 0.22
CA ASP A 4 19.02 -22.88 -0.94
C ASP A 4 17.50 -22.70 -1.01
N ILE A 5 16.74 -23.75 -0.68
CA ILE A 5 15.26 -23.68 -0.62
C ILE A 5 14.84 -22.73 0.51
N ALA A 6 15.50 -22.81 1.67
CA ALA A 6 15.23 -21.90 2.78
C ALA A 6 15.56 -20.44 2.42
N ALA A 7 16.67 -20.21 1.71
CA ALA A 7 17.08 -18.88 1.25
C ALA A 7 16.10 -18.30 0.22
N MET A 8 15.67 -19.09 -0.78
CA MET A 8 14.64 -18.70 -1.73
C MET A 8 13.31 -18.38 -1.03
N GLN A 9 12.93 -19.18 -0.04
CA GLN A 9 11.69 -19.01 0.68
C GLN A 9 11.67 -17.72 1.52
N LEU A 10 12.78 -17.42 2.19
CA LEU A 10 12.95 -16.15 2.90
C LEU A 10 12.90 -14.97 1.94
N PHE A 11 13.57 -15.07 0.78
CA PHE A 11 13.53 -14.02 -0.22
C PHE A 11 12.13 -13.79 -0.80
N ASN A 12 11.40 -14.85 -1.12
CA ASN A 12 10.01 -14.77 -1.58
C ASN A 12 9.11 -14.13 -0.53
N GLY A 13 9.27 -14.51 0.75
CA GLY A 13 8.55 -13.90 1.87
C GLY A 13 8.85 -12.40 2.01
N ILE A 14 10.12 -12.02 1.96
CA ILE A 14 10.56 -10.61 2.00
C ILE A 14 10.05 -9.83 0.78
N SER A 15 10.04 -10.43 -0.40
CA SER A 15 9.50 -9.82 -1.61
C SER A 15 7.97 -9.64 -1.57
N LEU A 16 7.23 -10.57 -0.97
CA LEU A 16 5.78 -10.41 -0.78
C LEU A 16 5.51 -9.33 0.29
N PHE A 17 6.31 -9.33 1.36
CA PHE A 17 6.29 -8.31 2.40
C PHE A 17 6.45 -6.90 1.82
N SER A 18 7.36 -6.67 0.88
CA SER A 18 7.62 -5.32 0.38
C SER A 18 6.43 -4.68 -0.35
N ILE A 19 5.64 -5.50 -1.05
CA ILE A 19 4.41 -5.06 -1.74
C ILE A 19 3.31 -4.76 -0.72
N LEU A 20 3.06 -5.71 0.19
CA LEU A 20 2.09 -5.55 1.26
C LEU A 20 2.44 -4.36 2.15
N LEU A 21 3.73 -4.13 2.41
CA LEU A 21 4.20 -3.02 3.23
C LEU A 21 3.94 -1.68 2.56
N LEU A 22 4.25 -1.52 1.27
CA LEU A 22 3.97 -0.26 0.56
C LEU A 22 2.49 0.11 0.64
N MET A 23 1.61 -0.87 0.40
CA MET A 23 0.17 -0.68 0.52
C MET A 23 -0.26 -0.39 1.96
N ALA A 24 0.23 -1.19 2.91
CA ALA A 24 -0.14 -1.10 4.31
C ALA A 24 0.37 0.19 4.97
N ILE A 25 1.52 0.74 4.57
CA ILE A 25 2.01 2.03 5.07
C ILE A 25 1.05 3.15 4.67
N GLY A 26 0.64 3.21 3.39
CA GLY A 26 -0.33 4.21 2.93
C GLY A 26 -1.64 4.13 3.71
N LEU A 27 -2.14 2.91 3.92
CA LEU A 27 -3.36 2.65 4.67
C LEU A 27 -3.21 2.94 6.17
N ALA A 28 -2.08 2.58 6.79
CA ALA A 28 -1.78 2.83 8.19
C ALA A 28 -1.68 4.32 8.51
N VAL A 29 -1.14 5.13 7.58
CA VAL A 29 -1.11 6.59 7.74
C VAL A 29 -2.52 7.16 7.76
N VAL A 30 -3.39 6.76 6.83
CA VAL A 30 -4.78 7.26 6.79
C VAL A 30 -5.57 6.77 7.99
N PHE A 31 -5.58 5.45 8.23
CA PHE A 31 -6.40 4.85 9.26
C PHE A 31 -5.88 5.15 10.67
N GLY A 32 -4.56 5.07 10.87
CA GLY A 32 -3.90 5.29 12.15
C GLY A 32 -4.03 6.71 12.68
N LEU A 33 -4.09 7.69 11.79
CA LEU A 33 -4.17 9.09 12.18
C LEU A 33 -5.61 9.62 12.21
N MET A 34 -6.45 9.22 11.25
CA MET A 34 -7.82 9.75 11.14
C MET A 34 -8.89 8.87 11.80
N GLY A 35 -8.59 7.59 12.08
CA GLY A 35 -9.59 6.63 12.54
C GLY A 35 -10.65 6.29 11.49
N VAL A 36 -10.40 6.61 10.21
CA VAL A 36 -11.33 6.38 9.11
C VAL A 36 -10.92 5.16 8.30
N ILE A 37 -11.83 4.20 8.18
CA ILE A 37 -11.64 3.04 7.30
C ILE A 37 -11.94 3.47 5.87
N ASN A 38 -10.94 3.38 4.98
CA ASN A 38 -11.07 3.74 3.58
C ASN A 38 -10.94 2.50 2.68
N MET A 39 -12.06 1.95 2.24
CA MET A 39 -12.07 0.79 1.35
C MET A 39 -11.72 1.15 -0.11
N ALA A 40 -11.87 2.43 -0.50
CA ALA A 40 -11.44 2.91 -1.81
C ALA A 40 -9.91 3.01 -1.95
N HIS A 41 -9.13 2.83 -0.88
CA HIS A 41 -7.68 2.94 -0.93
C HIS A 41 -7.04 1.93 -1.92
N GLY A 42 -7.62 0.74 -2.06
CA GLY A 42 -7.20 -0.22 -3.09
C GLY A 42 -7.41 0.30 -4.51
N GLU A 43 -8.46 1.08 -4.75
CA GLU A 43 -8.70 1.69 -6.06
C GLU A 43 -7.76 2.85 -6.36
N LEU A 44 -7.17 3.48 -5.33
CA LEU A 44 -6.10 4.46 -5.49
C LEU A 44 -4.78 3.80 -5.88
N MET A 45 -4.54 2.58 -5.41
CA MET A 45 -3.46 1.73 -5.92
C MET A 45 -3.72 1.36 -7.39
N ALA A 46 -4.94 0.94 -7.74
CA ALA A 46 -5.29 0.68 -9.14
C ALA A 46 -5.09 1.92 -10.02
N MET A 47 -5.40 3.12 -9.51
CA MET A 47 -5.09 4.39 -10.19
C MET A 47 -3.59 4.52 -10.47
N GLY A 48 -2.73 4.24 -9.48
CA GLY A 48 -1.28 4.23 -9.65
C GLY A 48 -0.79 3.26 -10.73
N ALA A 49 -1.39 2.07 -10.78
CA ALA A 49 -1.11 1.10 -11.83
C ALA A 49 -1.53 1.58 -13.23
N TYR A 50 -2.75 2.12 -13.38
CA TYR A 50 -3.24 2.67 -14.65
C TYR A 50 -2.45 3.91 -15.09
N THR A 51 -2.00 4.77 -14.17
CA THR A 51 -1.12 5.89 -14.51
C THR A 51 0.23 5.40 -15.01
N THR A 52 0.79 4.34 -14.41
CA THR A 52 2.02 3.70 -14.87
C THR A 52 1.86 3.12 -16.27
N TYR A 53 0.71 2.50 -16.56
CA TYR A 53 0.37 2.04 -17.90
C TYR A 53 0.25 3.18 -18.92
N LEU A 54 -0.42 4.28 -18.57
CA LEU A 54 -0.52 5.43 -19.47
C LEU A 54 0.86 6.05 -19.75
N VAL A 55 1.72 6.12 -18.75
CA VAL A 55 3.11 6.60 -18.91
C VAL A 55 3.90 5.65 -19.82
N SER A 56 3.79 4.33 -19.64
CA SER A 56 4.51 3.39 -20.51
C SER A 56 4.04 3.48 -21.97
N VAL A 57 2.73 3.58 -22.21
CA VAL A 57 2.18 3.79 -23.56
C VAL A 57 2.63 5.13 -24.17
N ALA A 58 2.69 6.20 -23.37
CA ALA A 58 3.19 7.49 -23.82
C ALA A 58 4.67 7.41 -24.23
N PHE A 59 5.52 6.77 -23.43
CA PHE A 59 6.93 6.56 -23.78
C PHE A 59 7.08 5.67 -25.02
N GLN A 60 6.26 4.64 -25.18
CA GLN A 60 6.31 3.76 -26.36
C GLN A 60 6.02 4.52 -27.65
N ARG A 61 5.03 5.43 -27.61
CA ARG A 61 4.60 6.19 -28.78
C ARG A 61 5.50 7.37 -29.11
N TRP A 62 6.01 8.08 -28.10
CA TRP A 62 6.69 9.37 -28.28
C TRP A 62 8.21 9.30 -28.11
N ALA A 63 8.74 8.33 -27.36
CA ALA A 63 10.16 8.22 -27.08
C ALA A 63 10.59 6.75 -26.86
N PRO A 64 10.48 5.88 -27.87
CA PRO A 64 10.75 4.44 -27.72
C PRO A 64 12.19 4.15 -27.25
N GLY A 65 13.17 5.01 -27.58
CA GLY A 65 14.55 4.87 -27.11
C GLY A 65 14.76 5.13 -25.62
N TRP A 66 13.77 5.70 -24.92
CA TRP A 66 13.85 6.03 -23.48
C TRP A 66 12.97 5.11 -22.62
N MET A 67 12.59 3.95 -23.18
CA MET A 67 11.77 2.94 -22.51
C MET A 67 12.43 2.36 -21.25
N ASP A 68 13.73 2.53 -21.05
CA ASP A 68 14.37 2.06 -19.82
C ASP A 68 14.19 3.04 -18.64
N VAL A 69 13.85 4.30 -18.92
CA VAL A 69 13.79 5.38 -17.92
C VAL A 69 12.35 5.71 -17.51
N TYR A 70 11.34 5.17 -18.21
CA TYR A 70 9.93 5.51 -17.95
C TYR A 70 9.51 5.27 -16.49
N LEU A 71 10.09 4.27 -15.81
CA LEU A 71 9.79 3.96 -14.41
C LEU A 71 10.12 5.11 -13.45
N PHE A 72 11.21 5.84 -13.71
CA PHE A 72 11.59 7.00 -12.91
C PHE A 72 10.62 8.17 -13.08
N ALA A 73 9.93 8.25 -14.23
CA ALA A 73 8.84 9.20 -14.45
C ALA A 73 7.49 8.67 -13.91
N ALA A 74 7.24 7.37 -14.03
CA ALA A 74 6.00 6.73 -13.62
C ALA A 74 5.79 6.77 -12.11
N ILE A 75 6.83 6.53 -11.30
CA ILE A 75 6.72 6.53 -9.83
C ILE A 75 6.24 7.91 -9.29
N PRO A 76 6.89 9.04 -9.63
CA PRO A 76 6.41 10.36 -9.22
C PRO A 76 5.04 10.71 -9.80
N LEU A 77 4.76 10.37 -11.05
CA LEU A 77 3.46 10.66 -11.67
C LEU A 77 2.33 9.87 -11.02
N ALA A 78 2.55 8.59 -10.70
CA ALA A 78 1.59 7.75 -9.99
C ALA A 78 1.34 8.30 -8.57
N PHE A 79 2.40 8.71 -7.87
CA PHE A 79 2.26 9.39 -6.57
C PHE A 79 1.45 10.67 -6.69
N LEU A 80 1.77 11.55 -7.64
CA LEU A 80 1.10 12.85 -7.80
C LEU A 80 -0.36 12.70 -8.23
N ALA A 81 -0.67 11.77 -9.14
CA ALA A 81 -2.03 11.50 -9.58
C ALA A 81 -2.89 11.00 -8.41
N ALA A 82 -2.41 10.00 -7.68
CA ALA A 82 -3.13 9.47 -6.53
C ALA A 82 -3.17 10.46 -5.35
N PHE A 83 -2.13 11.29 -5.16
CA PHE A 83 -2.10 12.37 -4.17
C PHE A 83 -3.15 13.44 -4.48
N ALA A 84 -3.19 13.92 -5.73
CA ALA A 84 -4.15 14.94 -6.15
C ALA A 84 -5.58 14.42 -6.05
N PHE A 85 -5.82 13.19 -6.51
CA PHE A 85 -7.14 12.57 -6.41
C PHE A 85 -7.53 12.32 -4.95
N GLY A 86 -6.61 11.84 -4.12
CA GLY A 86 -6.83 11.68 -2.67
C GLY A 86 -7.18 13.00 -1.99
N TYR A 87 -6.48 14.08 -2.32
CA TYR A 87 -6.78 15.41 -1.81
C TYR A 87 -8.20 15.88 -2.20
N LEU A 88 -8.62 15.63 -3.44
CA LEU A 88 -9.96 15.93 -3.91
C LEU A 88 -11.03 15.08 -3.21
N LEU A 89 -10.75 13.79 -3.00
CA LEU A 89 -11.64 12.88 -2.29
C LEU A 89 -11.83 13.27 -0.83
N GLU A 90 -10.76 13.64 -0.13
CA GLU A 90 -10.89 14.11 1.25
C GLU A 90 -11.76 15.36 1.31
N ARG A 91 -11.44 16.35 0.46
CA ARG A 91 -12.08 17.66 0.50
C ARG A 91 -13.53 17.63 -0.03
N GLY A 92 -13.83 16.75 -0.97
CA GLY A 92 -15.15 16.64 -1.58
C GLY A 92 -16.07 15.68 -0.84
N PHE A 93 -15.54 14.54 -0.41
CA PHE A 93 -16.35 13.38 0.00
C PHE A 93 -16.13 13.02 1.47
N ILE A 94 -14.90 12.66 1.86
CA ILE A 94 -14.64 12.01 3.16
C ILE A 94 -14.84 12.98 4.34
N ARG A 95 -14.57 14.28 4.16
CA ARG A 95 -14.70 15.27 5.23
C ARG A 95 -16.07 15.33 5.90
N TRP A 96 -17.12 14.89 5.20
CA TRP A 96 -18.50 14.92 5.68
C TRP A 96 -18.84 13.74 6.58
N PHE A 97 -18.03 12.68 6.57
CA PHE A 97 -18.30 11.42 7.25
C PHE A 97 -17.40 11.13 8.45
N TYR A 98 -16.47 12.02 8.82
CA TYR A 98 -15.51 11.81 9.92
C TYR A 98 -16.14 11.37 11.25
N ASN A 99 -17.36 11.82 11.56
CA ASN A 99 -18.03 11.48 12.83
C ASN A 99 -18.83 10.17 12.78
N ARG A 100 -18.79 9.45 11.65
CA ARG A 100 -19.60 8.25 11.40
C ARG A 100 -18.75 7.19 10.67
N PRO A 101 -18.01 6.36 11.41
CA PRO A 101 -17.05 5.43 10.81
C PRO A 101 -17.71 4.37 9.92
N LEU A 102 -18.91 3.89 10.29
CA LEU A 102 -19.67 2.94 9.48
C LEU A 102 -20.16 3.59 8.17
N ASP A 103 -20.67 4.82 8.23
CA ASP A 103 -21.08 5.57 7.04
C ASP A 103 -19.88 5.79 6.11
N THR A 104 -18.68 6.05 6.66
CA THR A 104 -17.47 6.23 5.84
C THR A 104 -17.05 4.93 5.16
N LEU A 105 -17.17 3.78 5.84
CA LEU A 105 -16.88 2.48 5.24
C LEU A 105 -17.83 2.20 4.07
N LEU A 106 -19.14 2.38 4.27
CA LEU A 106 -20.13 2.21 3.20
C LEU A 106 -19.92 3.18 2.04
N ALA A 107 -19.63 4.44 2.35
CA ALA A 107 -19.38 5.48 1.36
C ALA A 107 -18.12 5.20 0.54
N THR A 108 -17.03 4.77 1.18
CA THR A 108 -15.77 4.44 0.49
C THR A 108 -15.86 3.12 -0.29
N TRP A 109 -16.70 2.18 0.13
CA TRP A 109 -17.04 1.00 -0.66
C TRP A 109 -17.89 1.36 -1.90
N GLY A 110 -18.88 2.24 -1.77
CA GLY A 110 -19.63 2.76 -2.92
C GLY A 110 -18.70 3.51 -3.90
N LEU A 111 -17.79 4.33 -3.39
CA LEU A 111 -16.77 4.99 -4.19
C LEU A 111 -15.85 3.99 -4.89
N SER A 112 -15.46 2.89 -4.24
CA SER A 112 -14.63 1.87 -4.87
C SER A 112 -15.34 1.27 -6.08
N LEU A 113 -16.63 0.92 -5.95
CA LEU A 113 -17.42 0.41 -7.08
C LEU A 113 -17.50 1.40 -8.26
N ILE A 114 -17.67 2.69 -7.97
CA ILE A 114 -17.67 3.73 -9.00
C ILE A 114 -16.31 3.81 -9.70
N LEU A 115 -15.21 3.75 -8.95
CA LEU A 115 -13.86 3.77 -9.51
C LEU A 115 -13.57 2.53 -10.35
N GLN A 116 -13.92 1.34 -9.87
CA GLN A 116 -13.80 0.09 -10.64
C GLN A 116 -14.57 0.17 -11.96
N GLN A 117 -15.81 0.68 -11.92
CA GLN A 117 -16.61 0.85 -13.14
C GLN A 117 -16.02 1.91 -14.07
N THR A 118 -15.42 2.97 -13.52
CA THR A 118 -14.72 3.99 -14.29
C THR A 118 -13.51 3.39 -15.01
N TYR A 119 -12.67 2.60 -14.31
CA TYR A 119 -11.54 1.91 -14.91
C TYR A 119 -11.98 0.94 -16.01
N ARG A 120 -13.04 0.15 -15.74
CA ARG A 120 -13.62 -0.77 -16.73
C ARG A 120 -14.11 -0.04 -17.98
N SER A 121 -14.70 1.15 -17.83
CA SER A 121 -15.25 1.92 -18.94
C SER A 121 -14.16 2.63 -19.77
N VAL A 122 -13.07 3.07 -19.11
CA VAL A 122 -11.97 3.80 -19.78
C VAL A 122 -10.93 2.86 -20.40
N PHE A 123 -10.52 1.82 -19.67
CA PHE A 123 -9.43 0.91 -20.07
C PHE A 123 -9.92 -0.45 -20.58
N GLY A 124 -11.19 -0.78 -20.33
CA GLY A 124 -11.76 -2.09 -20.63
C GLY A 124 -11.74 -3.04 -19.44
N ALA A 125 -12.40 -4.19 -19.62
CA ALA A 125 -12.46 -5.26 -18.62
C ALA A 125 -11.23 -6.17 -18.62
N GLN A 126 -10.40 -6.09 -19.66
CA GLN A 126 -9.24 -6.95 -19.84
C GLN A 126 -8.09 -6.53 -18.94
N GLU A 127 -7.25 -7.50 -18.63
CA GLU A 127 -6.00 -7.27 -17.93
C GLU A 127 -5.05 -6.46 -18.80
N VAL A 128 -4.49 -5.42 -18.19
CA VAL A 128 -3.50 -4.55 -18.82
C VAL A 128 -2.16 -4.76 -18.13
N SER A 129 -1.16 -5.11 -18.92
CA SER A 129 0.21 -5.34 -18.44
C SER A 129 1.12 -4.19 -18.87
N VAL A 130 2.01 -3.78 -17.97
CA VAL A 130 3.05 -2.80 -18.26
C VAL A 130 4.30 -3.56 -18.67
N PRO A 131 4.93 -3.25 -19.82
CA PRO A 131 6.20 -3.87 -20.19
C PRO A 131 7.26 -3.53 -19.15
N LEU A 132 8.04 -4.51 -18.70
CA LEU A 132 9.17 -4.23 -17.82
C LEU A 132 10.31 -3.56 -18.59
N ALA A 133 11.03 -2.67 -17.91
CA ALA A 133 12.28 -2.12 -18.43
C ALA A 133 13.33 -3.23 -18.62
N SER A 134 14.21 -3.10 -19.62
CA SER A 134 15.15 -4.17 -19.99
C SER A 134 16.15 -4.53 -18.88
N TRP A 135 16.49 -3.56 -18.02
CA TRP A 135 17.34 -3.77 -16.85
C TRP A 135 16.64 -4.48 -15.68
N LEU A 136 15.31 -4.62 -15.72
CA LEU A 136 14.52 -5.33 -14.70
C LEU A 136 14.09 -6.74 -15.11
N SER A 137 14.20 -7.10 -16.39
CA SER A 137 13.79 -8.41 -16.90
C SER A 137 14.76 -9.55 -16.57
N GLY A 138 15.92 -9.25 -15.96
CA GLY A 138 16.91 -10.25 -15.55
C GLY A 138 16.75 -10.77 -14.12
N ALA A 139 17.55 -11.77 -13.77
CA ALA A 139 17.72 -12.26 -12.41
C ALA A 139 19.20 -12.20 -12.02
N TRP A 140 19.47 -11.93 -10.74
CA TRP A 140 20.78 -12.14 -10.16
C TRP A 140 20.88 -13.60 -9.70
N GLU A 141 21.86 -14.32 -10.23
CA GLU A 141 22.06 -15.76 -9.98
C GLU A 141 23.42 -16.00 -9.31
N PRO A 142 23.49 -15.99 -7.97
CA PRO A 142 24.73 -16.29 -7.25
C PRO A 142 25.15 -17.76 -7.36
N THR A 143 24.19 -18.67 -7.52
CA THR A 143 24.35 -20.12 -7.71
C THR A 143 23.28 -20.64 -8.68
N PRO A 144 23.49 -21.79 -9.35
CA PRO A 144 22.56 -22.31 -10.37
C PRO A 144 21.13 -22.58 -9.86
N ASP A 145 20.98 -22.83 -8.56
CA ASP A 145 19.70 -23.12 -7.90
C ASP A 145 19.08 -21.88 -7.22
N LEU A 146 19.74 -20.71 -7.25
CA LEU A 146 19.31 -19.46 -6.61
C LEU A 146 19.12 -18.35 -7.64
N GLN A 147 17.86 -18.09 -7.99
CA GLN A 147 17.48 -16.98 -8.87
C GLN A 147 16.78 -15.89 -8.07
N PHE A 148 17.37 -14.70 -8.05
CA PHE A 148 16.77 -13.50 -7.45
C PHE A 148 16.36 -12.50 -8.55
N PRO A 149 15.08 -12.43 -8.93
CA PRO A 149 14.60 -11.50 -9.94
C PRO A 149 14.94 -10.04 -9.59
N LEU A 150 15.50 -9.30 -10.56
CA LEU A 150 15.93 -7.91 -10.36
C LEU A 150 14.75 -6.99 -10.04
N ASN A 151 13.56 -7.25 -10.59
CA ASN A 151 12.32 -6.55 -10.25
C ASN A 151 12.00 -6.64 -8.75
N ARG A 152 12.13 -7.81 -8.12
CA ARG A 152 11.86 -7.99 -6.69
C ARG A 152 12.87 -7.26 -5.81
N ILE A 153 14.15 -7.27 -6.20
CA ILE A 153 15.21 -6.52 -5.50
C ILE A 153 14.96 -5.01 -5.61
N PHE A 154 14.60 -4.51 -6.80
CA PHE A 154 14.28 -3.11 -7.01
C PHE A 154 13.08 -2.66 -6.16
N ILE A 155 12.02 -3.49 -6.11
CA ILE A 155 10.84 -3.23 -5.29
C ILE A 155 11.22 -3.18 -3.81
N LEU A 156 12.07 -4.10 -3.34
CA LEU A 156 12.56 -4.08 -1.96
C LEU A 156 13.29 -2.78 -1.62
N GLY A 157 14.19 -2.33 -2.50
CA GLY A 157 14.90 -1.07 -2.35
C GLY A 157 13.95 0.14 -2.33
N LEU A 158 12.98 0.18 -3.25
CA LEU A 158 12.00 1.25 -3.33
C LEU A 158 11.08 1.27 -2.10
N THR A 159 10.57 0.11 -1.65
CA THR A 159 9.77 -0.01 -0.44
C THR A 159 10.54 0.50 0.78
N LEU A 160 11.81 0.10 0.92
CA LEU A 160 12.64 0.56 2.04
C LEU A 160 12.83 2.08 2.00
N LEU A 161 13.13 2.64 0.82
CA LEU A 161 13.26 4.08 0.62
C LEU A 161 11.98 4.83 1.01
N VAL A 162 10.83 4.36 0.53
CA VAL A 162 9.52 4.96 0.84
C VAL A 162 9.19 4.82 2.33
N ALA A 163 9.43 3.65 2.93
CA ALA A 163 9.18 3.42 4.35
C ALA A 163 10.04 4.33 5.24
N VAL A 164 11.34 4.45 4.94
CA VAL A 164 12.24 5.38 5.64
C VAL A 164 11.82 6.82 5.40
N GLY A 165 11.43 7.17 4.17
CA GLY A 165 10.94 8.51 3.82
C GLY A 165 9.70 8.89 4.62
N VAL A 166 8.71 8.01 4.72
CA VAL A 166 7.51 8.20 5.53
C VAL A 166 7.84 8.27 7.02
N TYR A 167 8.74 7.42 7.52
CA TYR A 167 9.19 7.46 8.90
C TYR A 167 9.84 8.82 9.24
N LEU A 168 10.76 9.31 8.41
CA LEU A 168 11.38 10.62 8.61
C LEU A 168 10.36 11.75 8.51
N LEU A 169 9.45 11.69 7.54
CA LEU A 169 8.42 12.69 7.35
C LEU A 169 7.46 12.74 8.54
N LEU A 170 7.04 11.61 9.10
CA LEU A 170 6.15 11.60 10.25
C LEU A 170 6.90 11.90 11.55
N TYR A 171 8.03 11.27 11.84
CA TYR A 171 8.67 11.36 13.16
C TYR A 171 9.68 12.51 13.30
N ARG A 172 10.34 12.92 12.22
CA ARG A 172 11.39 13.97 12.26
C ARG A 172 10.95 15.33 11.72
N SER A 173 9.85 15.43 10.98
CA SER A 173 9.42 16.71 10.38
C SER A 173 8.46 17.52 11.25
N ALA A 174 8.45 18.84 11.03
CA ALA A 174 7.49 19.75 11.66
C ALA A 174 6.03 19.49 11.22
N TRP A 175 5.82 18.99 10.00
CA TRP A 175 4.49 18.61 9.54
C TRP A 175 3.98 17.38 10.29
N GLY A 176 4.84 16.38 10.49
CA GLY A 176 4.52 15.20 11.29
C GLY A 176 4.25 15.50 12.76
N LEU A 177 4.87 16.54 13.33
CA LEU A 177 4.52 17.04 14.66
C LEU A 177 3.08 17.60 14.70
N ARG A 178 2.67 18.37 13.69
CA ARG A 178 1.29 18.89 13.59
C ARG A 178 0.29 17.75 13.45
N VAL A 179 0.60 16.76 12.61
CA VAL A 179 -0.21 15.55 12.47
C VAL A 179 -0.44 14.88 13.83
N ARG A 180 0.63 14.58 14.58
CA ARG A 180 0.50 13.96 15.91
C ARG A 180 -0.26 14.83 16.92
N ALA A 181 -0.09 16.15 16.86
CA ALA A 181 -0.83 17.07 17.71
C ALA A 181 -2.35 17.02 17.44
N VAL A 182 -2.73 16.96 16.16
CA VAL A 182 -4.13 16.84 15.73
C VAL A 182 -4.73 15.50 16.17
N THR A 183 -3.96 14.40 16.09
CA THR A 183 -4.44 13.07 16.51
C THR A 183 -4.59 12.92 18.01
N GLN A 184 -3.75 13.60 18.80
CA GLN A 184 -3.84 13.56 20.27
C GLN A 184 -4.99 14.40 20.82
N ASN A 185 -5.10 15.66 20.37
CA ASN A 185 -6.19 16.54 20.79
C ASN A 185 -6.49 17.57 19.69
N ARG A 186 -7.48 17.23 18.86
CA ARG A 186 -7.91 18.06 17.72
C ARG A 186 -8.38 19.45 18.14
N ALA A 187 -9.07 19.58 19.27
CA ALA A 187 -9.60 20.85 19.75
C ALA A 187 -8.47 21.78 20.20
N MET A 188 -7.51 21.27 20.98
CA MET A 188 -6.34 22.03 21.43
C MET A 188 -5.43 22.40 20.25
N ALA A 189 -5.19 21.48 19.32
CA ALA A 189 -4.41 21.77 18.12
C ALA A 189 -5.01 22.93 17.31
N GLY A 190 -6.34 22.95 17.16
CA GLY A 190 -7.06 24.05 16.52
C GLY A 190 -6.94 25.38 17.27
N ALA A 191 -6.98 25.37 18.61
CA ALA A 191 -6.86 26.57 19.44
C ALA A 191 -5.48 27.24 19.35
N VAL A 192 -4.42 26.48 19.10
CA VAL A 192 -3.05 27.00 18.91
C VAL A 192 -2.79 27.41 17.44
N GLY A 193 -3.82 27.42 16.59
CA GLY A 193 -3.76 27.90 15.21
C GLY A 193 -3.36 26.84 14.17
N ILE A 194 -3.31 25.55 14.52
CA ILE A 194 -3.08 24.48 13.55
C ILE A 194 -4.37 24.29 12.73
N ASN A 195 -4.25 24.45 11.41
CA ASN A 195 -5.36 24.17 10.51
C ASN A 195 -5.57 22.65 10.37
N THR A 196 -6.37 22.08 11.26
CA THR A 196 -6.70 20.65 11.33
C THR A 196 -7.18 20.11 9.98
N ARG A 197 -8.07 20.81 9.30
CA ARG A 197 -8.60 20.42 7.98
C ARG A 197 -7.50 20.28 6.92
N ARG A 198 -6.52 21.20 6.89
CA ARG A 198 -5.39 21.09 5.94
C ARG A 198 -4.47 19.94 6.30
N VAL A 199 -4.24 19.69 7.59
CA VAL A 199 -3.44 18.55 8.06
C VAL A 199 -4.11 17.24 7.64
N ASP A 200 -5.42 17.13 7.82
CA ASP A 200 -6.19 15.96 7.41
C ASP A 200 -6.10 15.76 5.88
N ALA A 201 -6.47 16.77 5.09
CA ALA A 201 -6.42 16.70 3.63
C ALA A 201 -5.06 16.27 3.08
N LEU A 202 -3.96 16.83 3.62
CA LEU A 202 -2.59 16.49 3.21
C LEU A 202 -2.19 15.08 3.66
N THR A 203 -2.63 14.65 4.84
CA THR A 203 -2.33 13.30 5.35
C THR A 203 -3.05 12.24 4.52
N PHE A 204 -4.32 12.49 4.17
CA PHE A 204 -5.08 11.62 3.30
C PHE A 204 -4.49 11.56 1.89
N ALA A 205 -4.11 12.72 1.34
CA ALA A 205 -3.44 12.82 0.05
C ALA A 205 -2.10 12.07 0.05
N LEU A 206 -1.30 12.19 1.13
CA LEU A 206 -0.03 11.47 1.27
C LEU A 206 -0.24 9.96 1.31
N GLY A 207 -1.20 9.46 2.09
CA GLY A 207 -1.54 8.04 2.10
C GLY A 207 -2.00 7.54 0.72
N SER A 208 -2.83 8.32 0.03
CA SER A 208 -3.30 8.04 -1.33
C SER A 208 -2.15 8.01 -2.34
N GLY A 209 -1.21 8.95 -2.26
CA GLY A 209 -0.01 8.99 -3.08
C GLY A 209 0.87 7.76 -2.88
N LEU A 210 1.04 7.30 -1.62
CA LEU A 210 1.77 6.08 -1.30
C LEU A 210 1.09 4.83 -1.91
N ALA A 211 -0.25 4.77 -1.90
CA ALA A 211 -0.99 3.74 -2.62
C ALA A 211 -0.71 3.79 -4.14
N GLY A 212 -0.60 4.99 -4.71
CA GLY A 212 -0.19 5.19 -6.11
C GLY A 212 1.19 4.58 -6.43
N ILE A 213 2.17 4.79 -5.56
CA ILE A 213 3.51 4.16 -5.69
C ILE A 213 3.40 2.64 -5.61
N ALA A 214 2.61 2.12 -4.67
CA ALA A 214 2.37 0.70 -4.54
C ALA A 214 1.72 0.09 -5.81
N GLY A 215 0.82 0.84 -6.46
CA GLY A 215 0.24 0.49 -7.75
C GLY A 215 1.27 0.41 -8.88
N CYS A 216 2.18 1.39 -8.95
CA CYS A 216 3.29 1.37 -9.92
C CYS A 216 4.18 0.13 -9.72
N VAL A 217 4.56 -0.15 -8.47
CA VAL A 217 5.32 -1.34 -8.09
C VAL A 217 4.60 -2.63 -8.45
N PHE A 218 3.29 -2.68 -8.22
CA PHE A 218 2.49 -3.87 -8.53
C PHE A 218 2.53 -4.23 -10.02
N THR A 219 2.51 -3.24 -10.91
CA THR A 219 2.61 -3.50 -12.37
C THR A 219 3.92 -4.15 -12.82
N MET A 220 4.96 -4.15 -11.98
CA MET A 220 6.24 -4.81 -12.27
C MET A 220 6.21 -6.32 -12.00
N ILE A 221 5.16 -6.82 -11.35
CA ILE A 221 5.02 -8.24 -10.98
C ILE A 221 3.75 -8.83 -11.59
N GLY A 222 2.67 -8.06 -11.66
CA GLY A 222 1.37 -8.52 -12.13
C GLY A 222 0.73 -7.59 -13.16
N SER A 223 -0.26 -8.12 -13.86
CA SER A 223 -1.19 -7.36 -14.67
C SER A 223 -2.22 -6.67 -13.78
N THR A 224 -2.72 -5.51 -14.21
CA THR A 224 -3.79 -4.80 -13.51
C THR A 224 -5.10 -4.97 -14.25
N ASN A 225 -6.15 -5.29 -13.50
CA ASN A 225 -7.54 -5.23 -13.95
C ASN A 225 -8.36 -4.32 -13.02
N PRO A 226 -9.58 -3.93 -13.41
CA PRO A 226 -10.41 -3.05 -12.58
C PRO A 226 -10.70 -3.60 -11.18
N GLY A 227 -10.61 -4.91 -10.94
CA GLY A 227 -10.88 -5.51 -9.62
C GLY A 227 -9.63 -5.71 -8.74
N THR A 228 -8.44 -5.36 -9.25
CA THR A 228 -7.18 -5.66 -8.57
C THR A 228 -7.07 -4.93 -7.23
N GLY A 229 -7.55 -3.68 -7.16
CA GLY A 229 -7.52 -2.87 -5.94
C GLY A 229 -8.24 -3.53 -4.76
N GLN A 230 -9.40 -4.13 -5.01
CA GLN A 230 -10.20 -4.81 -3.98
C GLN A 230 -9.55 -6.10 -3.46
N LEU A 231 -8.74 -6.77 -4.27
CA LEU A 231 -8.05 -7.98 -3.84
C LEU A 231 -6.95 -7.65 -2.81
N TYR A 232 -6.17 -6.61 -3.08
CA TYR A 232 -5.01 -6.24 -2.25
C TYR A 232 -5.37 -5.37 -1.04
N ILE A 233 -6.49 -4.65 -1.06
CA ILE A 233 -6.92 -3.86 0.11
C ILE A 233 -7.23 -4.74 1.31
N VAL A 234 -7.77 -5.94 1.10
CA VAL A 234 -8.10 -6.88 2.19
C VAL A 234 -6.81 -7.36 2.88
N ASP A 235 -5.83 -7.81 2.10
CA ASP A 235 -4.54 -8.27 2.62
C ASP A 235 -3.80 -7.13 3.35
N SER A 236 -3.83 -5.93 2.78
CA SER A 236 -3.21 -4.74 3.39
C SER A 236 -3.89 -4.32 4.69
N PHE A 237 -5.23 -4.40 4.75
CA PHE A 237 -5.99 -4.09 5.95
C PHE A 237 -5.70 -5.09 7.07
N ILE A 238 -5.61 -6.39 6.74
CA ILE A 238 -5.19 -7.44 7.67
C ILE A 238 -3.82 -7.12 8.27
N VAL A 239 -2.84 -6.72 7.45
CA VAL A 239 -1.50 -6.32 7.91
C VAL A 239 -1.59 -5.13 8.89
N VAL A 240 -2.32 -4.07 8.55
CA VAL A 240 -2.44 -2.88 9.40
C VAL A 240 -3.12 -3.20 10.74
N VAL A 241 -4.22 -3.94 10.73
CA VAL A 241 -4.98 -4.28 11.95
C VAL A 241 -4.19 -5.26 12.83
N PHE A 242 -3.56 -6.27 12.23
CA PHE A 242 -2.73 -7.23 12.96
C PHE A 242 -1.51 -6.56 13.61
N GLY A 243 -0.87 -5.62 12.91
CA GLY A 243 0.24 -4.81 13.43
C GLY A 243 -0.16 -3.83 14.53
N GLY A 244 -1.40 -3.36 14.52
CA GLY A 244 -1.90 -2.29 15.38
C GLY A 244 -1.99 -0.98 14.59
N VAL A 245 -3.21 -0.44 14.52
CA VAL A 245 -3.62 0.65 13.62
C VAL A 245 -2.76 1.93 13.74
N GLN A 246 -2.19 2.20 14.92
CA GLN A 246 -1.44 3.42 15.19
C GLN A 246 0.10 3.24 15.12
N SER A 247 0.59 2.02 14.90
CA SER A 247 2.03 1.70 14.95
C SER A 247 2.58 1.36 13.58
N LEU A 248 3.27 2.31 12.95
CA LEU A 248 3.93 2.11 11.65
C LEU A 248 4.95 0.95 11.70
N LEU A 249 5.71 0.83 12.79
CA LEU A 249 6.62 -0.28 13.01
C LEU A 249 5.86 -1.59 13.22
N GLY A 250 4.73 -1.55 13.92
CA GLY A 250 3.84 -2.70 14.07
C GLY A 250 3.32 -3.21 12.73
N THR A 251 2.93 -2.31 11.82
CA THR A 251 2.55 -2.62 10.42
C THR A 251 3.70 -3.29 9.65
N ALA A 252 4.95 -2.85 9.86
CA ALA A 252 6.10 -3.47 9.24
C ALA A 252 6.36 -4.90 9.75
N PHE A 253 6.39 -5.10 11.07
CA PHE A 253 6.62 -6.43 11.64
C PHE A 253 5.48 -7.41 11.34
N SER A 254 4.23 -6.95 11.37
CA SER A 254 3.06 -7.75 10.97
C SER A 254 3.10 -8.14 9.50
N GLY A 255 3.43 -7.20 8.61
CA GLY A 255 3.58 -7.48 7.19
C GLY A 255 4.62 -8.56 6.93
N LEU A 256 5.77 -8.49 7.61
CA LEU A 256 6.83 -9.49 7.50
C LEU A 256 6.36 -10.85 8.02
N ALA A 257 5.73 -10.89 9.20
CA ALA A 257 5.22 -12.12 9.79
C ALA A 257 4.14 -12.78 8.93
N ILE A 258 3.21 -11.99 8.38
CA ILE A 258 2.13 -12.47 7.50
C ILE A 258 2.72 -12.98 6.18
N ALA A 259 3.59 -12.19 5.53
CA ALA A 259 4.16 -12.58 4.25
C ALA A 259 5.08 -13.80 4.31
N GLN A 260 5.88 -13.92 5.38
CA GLN A 260 6.73 -15.08 5.59
C GLN A 260 5.90 -16.32 5.92
N SER A 261 4.86 -16.18 6.76
CA SER A 261 3.91 -17.26 7.02
C SER A 261 3.18 -17.68 5.76
N GLN A 262 2.80 -16.72 4.91
CA GLN A 262 2.09 -16.97 3.66
C GLN A 262 2.90 -17.81 2.72
N THR A 263 4.09 -17.35 2.36
CA THR A 263 4.95 -18.08 1.45
C THR A 263 5.23 -19.48 1.98
N THR A 264 5.55 -19.62 3.28
CA THR A 264 5.85 -20.92 3.91
C THR A 264 4.65 -21.88 3.86
N LEU A 265 3.44 -21.38 4.09
CA LEU A 265 2.22 -22.19 3.96
C LEU A 265 1.89 -22.52 2.50
N GLU A 266 2.12 -21.61 1.57
CA GLU A 266 1.96 -21.84 0.12
C GLU A 266 2.93 -22.89 -0.41
N TYR A 267 4.08 -23.07 0.24
CA TYR A 267 5.01 -24.15 -0.07
C TYR A 267 4.52 -25.52 0.41
N LEU A 268 3.84 -25.56 1.57
CA LEU A 268 3.34 -26.81 2.18
C LEU A 268 1.94 -27.21 1.71
N MET A 269 1.14 -26.26 1.24
CA MET A 269 -0.28 -26.41 0.93
C MET A 269 -0.65 -25.64 -0.35
N SER A 270 -1.86 -25.83 -0.87
CA SER A 270 -2.33 -24.98 -1.99
C SER A 270 -2.48 -23.52 -1.57
N GLY A 271 -2.26 -22.59 -2.51
CA GLY A 271 -2.27 -21.16 -2.18
C GLY A 271 -3.60 -20.63 -1.64
N SER A 272 -4.72 -21.20 -2.05
CA SER A 272 -6.04 -20.88 -1.49
C SER A 272 -6.17 -21.32 -0.03
N MET A 273 -5.67 -22.51 0.32
CA MET A 273 -5.67 -22.99 1.71
C MET A 273 -4.74 -22.16 2.59
N ALA A 274 -3.54 -21.80 2.08
CA ALA A 274 -2.62 -20.92 2.79
C ALA A 274 -3.25 -19.57 3.17
N LYS A 275 -3.96 -18.93 2.22
CA LYS A 275 -4.69 -17.68 2.50
C LYS A 275 -5.76 -17.84 3.58
N VAL A 276 -6.55 -18.90 3.52
CA VAL A 276 -7.59 -19.18 4.53
C VAL A 276 -6.96 -19.42 5.90
N THR A 277 -5.90 -20.22 5.99
CA THR A 277 -5.20 -20.51 7.24
C THR A 277 -4.65 -19.24 7.89
N ILE A 278 -4.06 -18.33 7.11
CA ILE A 278 -3.56 -17.04 7.61
C ILE A 278 -4.70 -16.17 8.12
N LEU A 279 -5.80 -16.08 7.35
CA LEU A 279 -6.97 -15.31 7.76
C LEU A 279 -7.51 -15.81 9.12
N VAL A 280 -7.66 -17.14 9.27
CA VAL A 280 -8.10 -17.75 10.52
C VAL A 280 -7.12 -17.48 11.66
N LEU A 281 -5.81 -17.60 11.41
CA LEU A 281 -4.77 -17.31 12.40
C LEU A 281 -4.84 -15.85 12.86
N VAL A 282 -4.96 -14.90 11.93
CA VAL A 282 -5.12 -13.48 12.24
C VAL A 282 -6.38 -13.24 13.06
N ILE A 283 -7.52 -13.82 12.67
CA ILE A 283 -8.78 -13.70 13.42
C ILE A 283 -8.63 -14.22 14.84
N LEU A 284 -8.01 -15.40 15.03
CA LEU A 284 -7.77 -15.97 16.35
C LEU A 284 -6.87 -15.07 17.22
N VAL A 285 -5.79 -14.54 16.65
CA VAL A 285 -4.91 -13.63 17.38
C VAL A 285 -5.63 -12.33 17.74
N LEU A 286 -6.42 -11.75 16.82
CA LEU A 286 -7.20 -10.55 17.09
C LEU A 286 -8.31 -10.78 18.12
N TYR A 287 -8.88 -11.98 18.17
CA TYR A 287 -9.84 -12.36 19.22
C TYR A 287 -9.19 -12.29 20.61
N PHE A 288 -7.95 -12.77 20.76
CA PHE A 288 -7.22 -12.70 22.03
C PHE A 288 -6.52 -11.35 22.27
N ARG A 289 -6.19 -10.61 21.21
CA ARG A 289 -5.52 -9.30 21.25
C ARG A 289 -6.18 -8.31 20.27
N PRO A 290 -7.32 -7.71 20.65
CA PRO A 290 -8.11 -6.85 19.76
C PRO A 290 -7.40 -5.56 19.34
N ASN A 291 -6.40 -5.11 20.10
CA ASN A 291 -5.64 -3.90 19.77
C ASN A 291 -4.46 -4.16 18.81
N GLY A 292 -4.31 -5.38 18.29
CA GLY A 292 -3.17 -5.80 17.48
C GLY A 292 -1.94 -6.19 18.31
N LEU A 293 -0.88 -6.65 17.63
CA LEU A 293 0.34 -7.15 18.28
C LEU A 293 1.16 -6.04 18.96
N PHE A 294 1.20 -4.83 18.39
CA PHE A 294 2.01 -3.71 18.84
C PHE A 294 1.17 -2.51 19.27
N ALA A 295 0.09 -2.76 20.00
CA ALA A 295 -0.75 -1.71 20.55
C ALA A 295 0.04 -0.79 21.51
N ASN A 296 0.00 0.52 21.27
CA ASN A 296 0.47 1.49 22.25
C ASN A 296 -0.45 1.44 23.47
N LYS A 297 0.10 1.12 24.63
CA LYS A 297 -0.60 1.28 25.91
C LYS A 297 -0.83 2.78 26.11
N THR A 298 -2.01 3.28 25.80
CA THR A 298 -2.49 4.52 26.40
C THR A 298 -2.56 4.26 27.90
N ARG A 299 -1.62 4.83 28.65
CA ARG A 299 -1.72 4.94 30.11
C ARG A 299 -2.95 5.80 30.38
N GLY A 300 -4.09 5.13 30.59
CA GLY A 300 -5.25 5.71 31.26
C GLY A 300 -4.99 5.77 32.75
#